data_AF-A0A2X2VW94-F1
#
_entry.id   AF-A0A2X2VW94-F1
#
_cell.length_a   1.000
_cell.length_b   1.000
_cell.length_c   1.000
_cell.angle_alpha   90.00
_cell.angle_beta   90.00
_cell.angle_gamma   90.00
#
_symmetry.space_group_name_H-M   'P 1'
#
loop_
_entity.id
_entity.type
_entity.pdbx_description
1 polymer ?
#
loop_
_entity_poly.entity_id
_entity_poly.type
_entity_poly.pdbx_seq_one_letter_code
_entity_poly.pdbx_strand_id
1 'polypeptide(L)' 'MWRSKTAFIPAGRRGVANTVLIEKLVGAAAERGDTLEACAELGRKLNNQGHSIGIALNACTVPAAGKTVLHIAG' A
#
# COMPACT_ATOMS: atom_id res chain seq x y z
N MET A 1 -1.13 14.86 7.22
CA MET A 1 -0.66 13.71 6.40
C MET A 1 0.74 13.35 6.87
N TRP A 2 1.06 12.33 7.64
CA TRP A 2 0.37 11.26 8.37
C TRP A 2 0.30 11.61 9.85
N ARG A 3 -0.90 11.70 10.45
CA ARG A 3 -1.06 11.71 11.91
C ARG A 3 -2.51 11.35 12.24
N SER A 4 -2.75 10.14 12.75
CA SER A 4 -3.78 9.90 13.77
C SER A 4 -3.40 8.69 14.61
N LYS A 5 -3.53 8.85 15.92
CA LYS A 5 -3.33 7.83 16.94
C LYS A 5 -4.54 6.89 16.98
N THR A 6 -4.44 5.74 16.34
CA THR A 6 -5.25 4.54 16.64
C THR A 6 -4.51 3.33 16.07
N ALA A 7 -4.21 2.34 16.92
CA ALA A 7 -3.16 1.37 16.66
C ALA A 7 -3.46 0.28 15.60
N PHE A 8 -4.60 0.31 14.89
CA PHE A 8 -5.01 -0.82 14.05
C PHE A 8 -5.52 -0.50 12.62
N ILE A 9 -5.93 0.73 12.28
CA ILE A 9 -6.39 1.06 10.91
C ILE A 9 -5.93 2.49 10.55
N PRO A 10 -5.36 2.73 9.35
CA PRO A 10 -4.97 4.07 8.93
C PRO A 10 -6.21 4.98 8.75
N ALA A 11 -6.07 6.25 9.12
CA ALA A 11 -7.04 7.27 8.73
C ALA A 11 -6.90 7.58 7.22
N GLY A 12 -7.85 7.12 6.41
CA GLY A 12 -7.90 7.34 4.96
C GLY A 12 -7.78 6.06 4.12
N ARG A 13 -7.48 6.21 2.82
CA ARG A 13 -7.25 5.07 1.91
C ARG A 13 -5.98 4.32 2.32
N ARG A 14 -6.03 2.98 2.29
CA ARG A 14 -4.87 2.11 2.56
C ARG A 14 -3.90 2.10 1.37
N GLY A 15 -2.59 2.02 1.66
CA GLY A 15 -1.57 1.64 0.68
C GLY A 15 -1.55 0.11 0.52
N VAL A 16 -1.76 -0.39 -0.70
CA VAL A 16 -1.85 -1.83 -1.03
C VAL A 16 -1.08 -2.13 -2.33
N ALA A 17 -1.56 -3.03 -3.20
CA ALA A 17 -0.84 -3.54 -4.37
C ALA A 17 -0.18 -2.48 -5.28
N ASN A 18 -0.79 -1.31 -5.48
CA ASN A 18 -0.22 -0.25 -6.31
C ASN A 18 1.16 0.25 -5.84
N THR A 19 1.52 0.05 -4.57
CA THR A 19 2.83 0.41 -4.03
C THR A 19 3.97 -0.22 -4.85
N VAL A 20 3.86 -1.50 -5.21
CA VAL A 20 4.92 -2.21 -5.96
C VAL A 20 5.13 -1.61 -7.36
N LEU A 21 4.06 -1.16 -8.01
CA LEU A 21 4.15 -0.51 -9.32
C LEU A 21 4.85 0.85 -9.20
N ILE A 22 4.51 1.64 -8.18
CA ILE A 22 5.15 2.92 -7.90
C ILE A 22 6.64 2.70 -7.58
N GLU A 23 6.96 1.75 -6.70
CA GLU A 23 8.35 1.41 -6.35
C GLU A 23 9.17 1.05 -7.59
N LYS A 24 8.61 0.26 -8.50
CA LYS A 24 9.34 -0.13 -9.71
C LYS A 24 9.56 1.04 -10.66
N LEU A 25 8.54 1.87 -10.90
CA LEU A 25 8.63 3.01 -11.81
C LEU A 25 9.53 4.11 -11.28
N VAL A 26 9.42 4.43 -9.99
CA VAL A 26 10.29 5.42 -9.32
C VAL A 26 11.70 4.86 -9.19
N GLY A 27 11.86 3.57 -8.88
CA GLY A 27 13.17 2.91 -8.85
C GLY A 27 13.88 2.96 -10.20
N ALA A 28 13.16 2.75 -11.31
CA ALA A 28 13.71 2.90 -12.66
C ALA A 28 14.06 4.36 -13.00
N ALA A 29 13.32 5.34 -12.47
CA ALA A 29 13.66 6.76 -12.62
C ALA A 29 14.94 7.11 -11.86
N ALA A 30 15.06 6.62 -10.62
CA ALA A 30 16.28 6.78 -9.83
C ALA A 30 17.49 6.10 -10.50
N GLU A 31 17.34 4.89 -11.03
CA GLU A 31 18.40 4.17 -11.74
C GLU A 31 18.87 4.90 -13.01
N ARG A 32 17.95 5.57 -13.71
CA ARG A 32 18.28 6.43 -14.86
C ARG A 32 19.07 7.69 -14.47
N GLY A 33 19.10 8.05 -13.18
CA GLY A 33 19.80 9.22 -12.66
C GLY A 33 18.91 10.46 -12.51
N ASP A 34 17.58 10.30 -12.51
CA ASP A 34 16.67 11.42 -12.23
C ASP A 34 16.91 11.98 -10.81
N THR A 35 16.67 13.28 -10.61
CA THR A 35 16.89 13.90 -9.29
C THR A 35 15.92 13.37 -8.23
N LEU A 36 16.26 13.58 -6.97
CA LEU A 36 15.40 13.21 -5.84
C LEU A 36 14.02 13.88 -5.95
N GLU A 37 13.98 15.16 -6.34
CA GLU A 37 12.75 15.92 -6.52
C GLU A 37 11.89 15.33 -7.65
N ALA A 38 12.52 14.96 -8.76
CA ALA A 38 11.83 14.33 -9.90
C ALA A 38 11.25 12.96 -9.52
N CYS A 39 12.02 12.14 -8.79
CA CYS A 39 11.55 10.84 -8.28
C CYS A 39 10.38 11.01 -7.30
N ALA A 40 10.47 11.97 -6.38
CA ALA A 40 9.40 12.26 -5.42
C ALA A 40 8.12 12.75 -6.11
N GLU A 41 8.27 13.60 -7.14
CA GLU A 41 7.14 14.11 -7.90
C GLU A 41 6.47 13.01 -8.73
N LEU A 42 7.26 12.16 -9.38
CA LEU A 42 6.75 10.98 -10.08
C LEU A 42 5.96 10.07 -9.13
N GLY A 43 6.50 9.79 -7.95
CA GLY A 43 5.81 8.99 -6.93
C GLY A 43 4.47 9.60 -6.50
N ARG A 44 4.42 10.91 -6.23
CA ARG A 44 3.17 11.62 -5.89
C ARG A 44 2.15 11.54 -7.01
N LYS A 45 2.58 11.74 -8.27
CA LYS A 45 1.73 11.63 -9.45
C LYS A 45 1.12 10.24 -9.57
N LEU A 46 1.94 9.19 -9.52
CA LEU A 46 1.48 7.81 -9.67
C LEU A 46 0.54 7.38 -8.53
N ASN A 47 0.79 7.84 -7.30
CA ASN A 47 -0.09 7.58 -6.16
C ASN A 47 -1.51 8.14 -6.36
N ASN A 48 -1.65 9.26 -7.09
CA ASN A 48 -2.94 9.86 -7.41
C ASN A 48 -3.63 9.22 -8.62
N GLN A 49 -2.92 8.43 -9.43
CA GLN A 49 -3.44 7.77 -10.64
C GLN A 49 -3.81 6.31 -10.41
N GLY A 50 -3.21 5.67 -9.39
CA GLY A 50 -3.44 4.25 -9.11
C GLY A 50 -4.64 3.97 -8.21
N HIS A 51 -5.42 2.96 -8.60
CA HIS A 51 -6.55 2.44 -7.85
C HIS A 51 -6.38 0.93 -7.66
N SER A 52 -6.72 0.43 -6.47
CA SER A 52 -6.61 -1.00 -6.15
C SER A 52 -7.78 -1.44 -5.29
N ILE A 53 -8.32 -2.61 -5.60
CA ILE A 53 -9.36 -3.30 -4.85
C ILE A 53 -8.91 -4.74 -4.63
N GLY A 54 -9.20 -5.29 -3.44
CA GLY A 54 -8.89 -6.66 -3.08
C GLY A 54 -10.07 -7.30 -2.37
N ILE A 55 -10.30 -8.58 -2.66
CA ILE A 55 -11.35 -9.41 -2.07
C ILE A 55 -10.68 -10.63 -1.45
N ALA A 56 -11.21 -11.13 -0.34
CA ALA A 56 -10.77 -12.36 0.29
C ALA A 56 -11.98 -13.29 0.48
N LEU A 57 -11.85 -14.52 0.00
CA LEU A 57 -12.86 -15.58 0.20
C LEU A 57 -12.65 -16.33 1.52
N ASN A 58 -11.43 -16.29 2.04
CA ASN A 58 -11.04 -16.85 3.33
C ASN A 58 -10.20 -15.82 4.08
N ALA A 59 -10.34 -15.78 5.40
CA ALA A 59 -9.51 -14.92 6.23
C ALA A 59 -8.11 -15.53 6.45
N CYS A 60 -7.10 -14.67 6.59
CA CYS A 60 -5.77 -15.13 6.95
C CYS A 60 -5.68 -15.47 8.44
N THR A 61 -4.81 -16.41 8.80
CA THR A 61 -4.46 -16.74 10.19
C THR A 61 -3.06 -16.19 10.46
N VAL A 62 -2.94 -15.32 11.46
CA VAL A 62 -1.63 -14.90 11.97
C VAL A 62 -1.12 -16.03 12.87
N PRO A 63 0.08 -16.60 12.63
CA PRO A 63 0.55 -17.78 13.38
C PRO A 63 0.49 -17.61 14.90
N ALA A 64 0.88 -16.44 15.42
CA ALA A 64 0.84 -16.15 16.85
C ALA A 64 -0.58 -16.05 17.45
N ALA A 65 -1.59 -15.76 16.63
CA ALA A 65 -2.98 -15.63 17.08
C ALA A 65 -3.70 -16.99 17.15
N GLY A 66 -3.23 -18.00 16.40
CA GLY A 66 -3.80 -19.36 16.39
C GLY A 66 -5.24 -19.46 15.86
N LYS A 67 -5.80 -18.37 15.32
CA LYS A 67 -7.15 -18.27 14.75
C LYS A 67 -7.19 -17.27 13.61
N THR A 68 -8.19 -17.36 12.75
CA THR A 68 -8.35 -16.42 11.63
C THR A 68 -8.60 -15.00 12.14
N VAL A 69 -8.10 -14.00 11.40
CA VAL A 69 -8.26 -12.57 11.78
C VAL A 69 -9.67 -12.05 11.54
N LEU A 70 -10.47 -12.76 10.74
CA LEU A 70 -11.85 -12.44 10.42
C LEU A 70 -12.65 -13.74 10.28
N HIS A 71 -13.95 -13.69 10.54
CA HIS A 71 -14.90 -14.76 10.24
C HIS A 71 -15.78 -14.33 9.07
N ILE A 72 -15.85 -15.16 8.04
CA ILE A 72 -16.74 -14.97 6.88
C ILE A 72 -17.86 -16.00 7.06
N ALA A 73 -19.11 -15.54 7.19
CA ALA A 73 -20.25 -16.44 7.28
C ALA A 73 -20.47 -17.14 5.92
N GLY A 74 -20.76 -18.43 5.96
CA GLY A 74 -21.13 -19.24 4.80
C GLY A 74 -22.59 -19.10 4.43
#